data_AF-A0A949V6I5-F1
#
_entry.id   AF-A0A949V6I5-F1
#
_cell.length_a   1.000
_cell.length_b   1.000
_cell.length_c   1.000
_cell.angle_alpha   90.00
_cell.angle_beta   90.00
_cell.angle_gamma   90.00
#
_symmetry.space_group_name_H-M   'P 1'
#
loop_
_entity.id
_entity.type
_entity.pdbx_description
1 polymer ?
#
loop_
_entity_poly.entity_id
_entity_poly.type
_entity_poly.pdbx_seq_one_letter_code
_entity_poly.pdbx_strand_id
1 'polypeptide(L)' 'MLHVSKLIPQGAGLAAVLLKRASTVELDWDIRQKSRFEATDSQQRQIGVFLPRGTVARGGDVLVAQDGSLIKVLAA' A
#
# COMPACT_ATOMS: atom_id res chain seq x y z
N MET A 1 2.50 10.24 10.92
CA MET A 1 2.61 9.67 9.56
C MET A 1 3.25 8.28 9.65
N LEU A 2 2.61 7.25 9.09
CA LEU A 2 3.15 5.88 9.06
C LEU A 2 4.04 5.68 7.84
N HIS A 3 5.26 5.20 8.03
CA HIS A 3 6.17 4.92 6.91
C HIS A 3 5.91 3.54 6.31
N VAL A 4 5.80 3.47 4.99
CA VAL A 4 5.66 2.26 4.20
C VAL A 4 6.92 2.09 3.36
N SER A 5 7.63 0.98 3.54
CA SER A 5 8.90 0.72 2.83
C SER A 5 8.89 -0.58 2.02
N LYS A 6 7.80 -1.35 2.09
CA LYS A 6 7.68 -2.64 1.42
C LYS A 6 6.34 -2.79 0.74
N LEU A 7 6.36 -3.46 -0.41
CA LEU A 7 5.19 -3.87 -1.17
C LEU A 7 5.25 -5.40 -1.34
N ILE A 8 4.13 -6.06 -1.08
CA ILE A 8 3.91 -7.48 -1.34
C ILE A 8 3.01 -7.57 -2.58
N PRO A 9 3.52 -8.07 -3.72
CA PRO A 9 2.74 -8.16 -4.94
C PRO A 9 1.50 -9.02 -4.72
N GLN A 10 0.32 -8.47 -5.04
CA GLN A 10 -0.99 -9.13 -4.93
C GLN A 10 -1.28 -9.77 -3.55
N GLY A 11 -0.57 -9.34 -2.48
CA GLY A 11 -0.68 -9.97 -1.16
C GLY A 11 -0.18 -11.42 -1.11
N ALA A 12 0.72 -11.82 -2.02
CA ALA A 12 1.25 -13.17 -2.10
C ALA A 12 1.81 -13.66 -0.76
N GLY A 13 1.40 -14.85 -0.34
CA GLY A 13 1.81 -15.48 0.92
C GLY A 13 1.05 -15.00 2.17
N LEU A 14 0.16 -14.01 2.05
CA LEU A 14 -0.70 -13.58 3.15
C LEU A 14 -1.98 -14.42 3.20
N ALA A 15 -2.41 -14.78 4.41
CA ALA A 15 -3.70 -15.43 4.61
C ALA A 15 -4.84 -14.50 4.16
N ALA A 16 -5.89 -15.06 3.55
CA ALA A 16 -7.03 -14.29 3.03
C ALA A 16 -7.70 -13.40 4.10
N VAL A 17 -7.70 -13.81 5.37
CA VAL A 17 -8.25 -13.02 6.48
C VAL A 17 -7.47 -11.72 6.72
N LEU A 18 -6.15 -11.72 6.51
CA LEU A 18 -5.32 -10.53 6.63
C LEU A 18 -5.65 -9.53 5.52
N LEU A 19 -5.81 -10.02 4.29
CA LEU A 19 -6.18 -9.18 3.14
C LEU A 19 -7.58 -8.57 3.29
N LYS A 20 -8.53 -9.32 3.86
CA LYS A 20 -9.91 -8.85 4.09
C LYS A 20 -10.00 -7.80 5.20
N ARG A 21 -9.06 -7.78 6.14
CA ARG A 21 -9.04 -6.86 7.30
C ARG A 21 -8.07 -5.69 7.14
N ALA A 22 -7.17 -5.75 6.16
CA ALA A 22 -6.25 -4.67 5.82
C ALA A 22 -7.03 -3.38 5.52
N SER A 23 -6.49 -2.23 5.94
CA SER A 23 -7.00 -0.96 5.44
C SER A 23 -6.72 -0.85 3.94
N THR A 24 -7.41 0.06 3.26
CA THR A 24 -7.23 0.25 1.82
C THR A 24 -6.70 1.63 1.53
N VAL A 25 -5.96 1.77 0.43
CA VAL A 25 -5.61 3.07 -0.13
C VAL A 25 -5.95 3.05 -1.62
N GLU A 26 -6.78 3.98 -2.03
CA GLU A 26 -7.14 4.17 -3.44
C GLU A 26 -6.12 5.08 -4.08
N LEU A 27 -5.53 4.63 -5.19
CA LEU A 27 -4.45 5.34 -5.87
C LEU A 27 -4.74 5.44 -7.36
N ASP A 28 -4.75 6.68 -7.85
CA ASP A 28 -4.77 6.98 -9.27
C ASP A 28 -3.56 6.40 -10.00
N TRP A 29 -3.72 6.19 -11.30
CA TRP A 29 -2.67 5.66 -12.16
C TRP A 29 -1.33 6.43 -12.03
N ASP A 30 -1.37 7.75 -11.92
CA ASP A 30 -0.17 8.58 -11.81
C ASP A 30 0.55 8.43 -10.46
N ILE A 31 -0.21 8.22 -9.38
CA ILE A 31 0.37 7.99 -8.04
C ILE A 31 0.97 6.59 -7.97
N ARG A 32 0.29 5.59 -8.54
CA ARG A 32 0.76 4.19 -8.61
C ARG A 32 2.11 4.04 -9.32
N GLN A 33 2.47 4.97 -10.20
CA GLN A 33 3.78 5.00 -10.88
C GLN A 33 4.90 5.66 -10.05
N LYS A 34 4.58 6.31 -8.93
CA LYS A 34 5.56 6.94 -8.05
C LYS A 34 6.07 5.93 -7.02
N SER A 35 7.38 5.90 -6.83
CA SER A 35 7.99 5.13 -5.73
C SER A 35 7.98 5.87 -4.40
N ARG A 36 7.70 7.18 -4.41
CA ARG A 36 7.63 8.04 -3.22
C ARG A 36 6.43 8.97 -3.32
N PHE A 37 5.55 8.91 -2.34
CA PHE A 37 4.35 9.75 -2.25
C PHE A 37 3.73 9.67 -0.85
N GLU A 38 2.84 10.61 -0.56
CA GLU A 38 1.97 10.56 0.63
C GLU A 38 0.55 10.19 0.20
N ALA A 39 -0.17 9.50 1.09
CA ALA A 39 -1.58 9.18 0.91
C ALA A 39 -2.28 9.08 2.27
N THR A 40 -3.61 9.00 2.24
CA THR A 40 -4.43 8.70 3.41
C THR A 40 -5.14 7.38 3.18
N ASP A 41 -5.03 6.45 4.12
CA ASP A 41 -5.72 5.16 4.02
C ASP A 41 -7.19 5.25 4.47
N SER A 42 -7.93 4.17 4.30
CA SER A 42 -9.35 4.08 4.67
C SER A 42 -9.63 4.24 6.16
N GLN A 43 -8.60 4.16 7.01
CA GLN A 43 -8.68 4.41 8.45
C GLN A 43 -8.30 5.85 8.80
N GLN A 44 -8.23 6.75 7.81
CA GLN A 44 -7.85 8.16 7.96
C GLN A 44 -6.42 8.35 8.50
N ARG A 45 -5.53 7.38 8.27
CA ARG A 45 -4.12 7.46 8.66
C ARG A 45 -3.31 8.01 7.49
N GLN A 46 -2.50 9.03 7.76
CA GLN A 46 -1.50 9.50 6.80
C GLN A 46 -0.36 8.50 6.68
N ILE A 47 -0.08 8.05 5.46
CA ILE A 47 1.01 7.15 5.12
C ILE A 47 2.01 7.85 4.18
N GLY A 48 3.30 7.65 4.45
CA GLY A 48 4.39 8.05 3.57
C GLY A 48 5.02 6.81 2.93
N VAL A 49 4.91 6.68 1.62
CA VAL A 49 5.39 5.53 0.84
C VAL A 49 6.80 5.81 0.33
N PHE A 50 7.73 4.87 0.56
CA PHE A 50 9.13 4.93 0.14
C PHE A 50 9.58 3.55 -0.38
N LEU A 51 9.23 3.25 -1.63
CA LEU A 51 9.57 1.99 -2.29
C LEU A 51 10.88 2.12 -3.10
N PRO A 52 11.52 0.98 -3.48
CA PRO A 52 12.59 0.98 -4.45
C PRO A 52 12.18 1.74 -5.72
N ARG A 53 13.12 2.48 -6.33
CA ARG A 53 12.86 3.22 -7.57
C ARG A 53 12.41 2.24 -8.67
N GLY A 54 11.45 2.67 -9.49
CA GLY A 54 10.85 1.83 -10.53
C GLY A 54 9.75 0.90 -10.05
N THR A 55 9.46 0.84 -8.73
CA THR A 55 8.30 0.10 -8.23
C THR A 55 7.02 0.78 -8.68
N VAL A 56 6.15 0.01 -9.34
CA VAL A 56 4.80 0.43 -9.74
C VAL A 56 3.80 -0.36 -8.91
N ALA A 57 2.97 0.34 -8.13
CA ALA A 57 1.90 -0.31 -7.38
C ALA A 57 0.76 -0.74 -8.32
N ARG A 58 0.26 -1.96 -8.13
CA ARG A 58 -0.90 -2.49 -8.85
C ARG A 58 -2.09 -2.65 -7.90
N GLY A 59 -3.30 -2.62 -8.45
CA GLY A 59 -4.49 -2.96 -7.67
C GLY A 59 -4.34 -4.38 -7.12
N GLY A 60 -4.59 -4.56 -5.82
CA GLY A 60 -4.39 -5.83 -5.12
C GLY A 60 -3.05 -5.97 -4.41
N ASP A 61 -2.05 -5.14 -4.72
CA ASP A 61 -0.79 -5.15 -3.98
C ASP A 61 -1.00 -4.70 -2.52
N VAL A 62 -0.12 -5.16 -1.63
CA VAL A 62 -0.19 -4.84 -0.20
C VAL A 62 1.04 -4.07 0.22
N LEU A 63 0.83 -2.84 0.65
CA LEU A 63 1.82 -2.00 1.31
C LEU A 63 1.96 -2.43 2.77
N VAL A 64 3.21 -2.52 3.24
CA VAL A 64 3.52 -2.87 4.63
C VAL A 64 4.13 -1.65 5.30
N ALA A 65 3.44 -1.16 6.33
CA ALA A 65 3.93 -0.07 7.15
C ALA A 65 4.89 -0.55 8.24
N GLN A 66 5.69 0.37 8.78
CA GLN A 66 6.71 0.10 9.80
C GLN A 66 6.16 -0.49 11.11
N ASP A 67 4.88 -0.24 11.41
CA ASP A 67 4.17 -0.79 12.57
C ASP A 67 3.59 -2.20 12.33
N GLY A 68 3.82 -2.77 11.14
CA GLY A 68 3.27 -4.05 10.71
C GLY A 68 1.88 -3.96 10.09
N SER A 69 1.28 -2.77 9.99
CA SER A 69 -0.01 -2.59 9.33
C SER A 69 0.06 -2.98 7.85
N LEU A 70 -0.97 -3.68 7.39
CA LEU A 70 -1.16 -4.02 5.99
C LEU A 70 -2.17 -3.05 5.37
N ILE A 71 -1.78 -2.44 4.25
CA ILE A 71 -2.65 -1.54 3.47
C ILE A 71 -2.76 -2.08 2.05
N LYS A 72 -3.95 -2.48 1.63
CA LYS A 72 -4.22 -2.97 0.27
C LYS A 72 -4.42 -1.81 -0.71
N VAL A 73 -3.75 -1.87 -1.84
CA VAL A 73 -3.90 -0.89 -2.92
C VAL A 73 -5.16 -1.20 -3.72
N LEU A 74 -6.02 -0.18 -3.87
CA LEU A 74 -7.13 -0.17 -4.82
C LEU A 74 -6.71 0.69 -6.01
N ALA A 75 -6.91 0.17 -7.21
CA ALA A 75 -6.68 0.91 -8.44
C ALA A 75 -7.97 1.66 -8.79
N ALA A 76 -7.91 2.99 -8.78
CA ALA A 76 -8.87 3.84 -9.50
C ALA A 76 -8.65 3.73 -11.01
#